data_AF-A0A2V6RJ38-F1
#
_entry.id   AF-A0A2V6RJ38-F1
#
_cell.length_a   1.000
_cell.length_b   1.000
_cell.length_c   1.000
_cell.angle_alpha   90.00
_cell.angle_beta   90.00
_cell.angle_gamma   90.00
#
_symmetry.space_group_name_H-M   'P 1'
#
loop_
_entity.id
_entity.type
_entity.pdbx_description
1 polymer ?
#
loop_
_entity_poly.entity_id
_entity_poly.type
_entity_poly.pdbx_seq_one_letter_code
_entity_poly.pdbx_strand_id
1 'polypeptide(L)'
;MRSSLLVLGGARSGKSHFALASVGRPGVFVATAEAGDADMAERIDRHRRERSGAWRTVEAPVKLVSALGALAGGDADTVVVDCITLWLANLQLGGESDGQILGEVAALVRLIATRPFDLALVSNEVGLGV
;
A
#
# COMPACT_ATOMS: atom_id res chain seq x y z
N MET A 1 -16.46 -14.32 0.58
CA MET A 1 -15.15 -13.82 1.06
C MET A 1 -14.59 -12.90 0.00
N ARG A 2 -13.99 -11.77 0.38
CA ARG A 2 -13.22 -10.90 -0.53
C ARG A 2 -11.84 -11.51 -0.79
N SER A 3 -11.26 -11.20 -1.94
CA SER A 3 -9.96 -11.72 -2.39
C SER A 3 -8.80 -10.87 -1.85
N SER A 4 -7.72 -11.54 -1.43
CA SER A 4 -6.44 -10.90 -1.06
C SER A 4 -5.35 -11.33 -2.03
N LEU A 5 -4.55 -10.39 -2.52
CA LEU A 5 -3.38 -10.64 -3.36
C LEU A 5 -2.15 -9.98 -2.72
N LEU A 6 -1.05 -10.73 -2.60
CA LEU A 6 0.26 -10.19 -2.26
C LEU A 6 1.15 -10.27 -3.49
N VAL A 7 1.72 -9.13 -3.90
CA VAL A 7 2.61 -9.00 -5.04
C VAL A 7 4.01 -8.67 -4.55
N LEU A 8 4.96 -9.59 -4.77
CA LEU A 8 6.36 -9.48 -4.36
C LEU A 8 7.30 -9.33 -5.56
N GLY A 9 8.49 -8.75 -5.33
CA GLY A 9 9.56 -8.67 -6.34
C GLY A 9 10.46 -7.44 -6.21
N GLY A 10 11.57 -7.42 -6.93
CA GLY A 10 12.64 -6.41 -6.81
C GLY A 10 12.24 -4.99 -7.27
N ALA A 11 13.08 -4.00 -6.99
CA ALA A 11 12.80 -2.61 -7.40
C ALA A 11 12.55 -2.49 -8.92
N ARG A 12 11.59 -1.64 -9.32
CA ARG A 12 11.25 -1.35 -10.73
C ARG A 12 10.81 -2.56 -11.58
N SER A 13 10.44 -3.69 -10.98
CA SER A 13 9.97 -4.88 -11.70
C SER A 13 8.53 -4.83 -12.22
N GLY A 14 7.84 -3.69 -12.14
CA GLY A 14 6.45 -3.54 -12.63
C GLY A 14 5.33 -4.02 -11.70
N LYS A 15 5.64 -4.36 -10.43
CA LYS A 15 4.66 -4.88 -9.45
C LYS A 15 3.42 -4.01 -9.27
N SER A 16 3.59 -2.70 -9.19
CA SER A 16 2.48 -1.77 -8.99
C SER A 16 1.50 -1.82 -10.14
N HIS A 17 2.01 -1.87 -11.38
CA HIS A 17 1.19 -2.04 -12.58
C HIS A 17 0.48 -3.39 -12.60
N PHE A 18 1.21 -4.48 -12.27
CA PHE A 18 0.63 -5.81 -12.17
C PHE A 18 -0.50 -5.89 -11.11
N ALA A 19 -0.30 -5.28 -9.93
CA ALA A 19 -1.28 -5.25 -8.86
C ALA A 19 -2.55 -4.51 -9.29
N LEU A 20 -2.41 -3.34 -9.91
CA LEU A 20 -3.52 -2.54 -10.46
C LEU A 20 -4.30 -3.28 -11.54
N ALA A 21 -3.61 -3.99 -12.45
CA ALA A 21 -4.24 -4.78 -13.49
C ALA A 21 -4.99 -6.01 -12.90
N SER A 22 -4.43 -6.63 -11.86
CA SER A 22 -4.95 -7.87 -11.26
C SER A 22 -6.27 -7.68 -10.50
N VAL A 23 -6.51 -6.50 -9.92
CA VAL A 23 -7.80 -6.17 -9.27
C VAL A 23 -8.91 -5.86 -10.26
N GLY A 24 -8.59 -5.62 -11.53
CA GLY A 24 -9.54 -5.60 -12.67
C GLY A 24 -10.58 -4.48 -12.70
N ARG A 25 -10.72 -3.69 -11.63
CA ARG A 25 -11.60 -2.52 -11.57
C ARG A 25 -11.01 -1.41 -10.68
N PRO A 26 -11.17 -0.14 -11.07
CA PRO A 26 -10.66 0.96 -10.28
C PRO A 26 -11.36 1.11 -8.93
N GLY A 27 -10.61 1.53 -7.92
CA GLY A 27 -11.11 1.75 -6.57
C GLY A 27 -10.21 2.73 -5.82
N VAL A 28 -9.65 2.30 -4.70
CA VAL A 28 -8.77 3.13 -3.87
C VAL A 28 -7.32 2.68 -3.96
N PHE A 29 -6.43 3.60 -4.29
CA PHE A 29 -5.00 3.40 -4.21
C PHE A 29 -4.47 4.04 -2.92
N VAL A 30 -3.85 3.25 -2.06
CA VAL A 30 -3.26 3.69 -0.81
C VAL A 30 -1.74 3.78 -0.98
N ALA A 31 -1.24 5.00 -1.05
CA ALA A 31 0.18 5.29 -1.17
C ALA A 31 0.83 5.36 0.21
N THR A 32 1.88 4.57 0.42
CA THR A 32 2.68 4.61 1.66
C THR A 32 4.02 5.32 1.48
N ALA A 33 4.39 5.65 0.25
CA ALA A 33 5.60 6.42 -0.04
C ALA A 33 5.46 7.88 0.43
N GLU A 34 6.47 8.38 1.15
CA GLU A 34 6.65 9.81 1.41
C GLU A 34 7.66 10.38 0.43
N ALA A 35 7.48 11.63 0.00
CA ALA A 35 8.49 12.31 -0.82
C ALA A 35 9.70 12.67 0.07
N GLY A 36 10.72 11.80 0.10
CA GLY A 36 11.96 12.05 0.84
C GLY A 36 12.92 13.00 0.13
N ASP A 37 12.84 13.07 -1.21
CA ASP A 37 13.65 13.94 -2.06
C ASP A 37 12.86 14.43 -3.30
N ALA A 38 13.45 15.33 -4.08
CA ALA A 38 12.81 15.92 -5.26
C ALA A 38 12.52 14.87 -6.36
N ASP A 39 13.41 13.91 -6.56
CA ASP A 39 13.24 12.83 -7.53
C ASP A 39 12.04 11.94 -7.16
N MET A 40 11.87 11.65 -5.86
CA MET A 40 10.75 10.89 -5.34
C MET A 40 9.45 11.69 -5.43
N ALA A 41 9.50 13.00 -5.19
CA ALA A 41 8.35 13.89 -5.37
C ALA A 41 7.85 13.91 -6.82
N GLU A 42 8.74 14.10 -7.80
CA GLU A 42 8.40 14.06 -9.22
C GLU A 42 7.82 12.70 -9.63
N ARG A 43 8.37 11.61 -9.09
CA ARG A 43 7.87 10.25 -9.35
C ARG A 43 6.49 10.03 -8.75
N ILE A 44 6.25 10.49 -7.53
CA ILE A 44 4.93 10.42 -6.90
C ILE A 44 3.91 11.19 -7.74
N ASP A 45 4.27 12.39 -8.19
CA ASP A 45 3.38 13.22 -9.01
C ASP A 45 3.08 12.57 -10.37
N ARG A 46 4.10 12.03 -11.05
CA ARG A 46 3.91 11.26 -12.29
C ARG A 46 2.96 10.08 -12.07
N HIS A 47 3.17 9.27 -11.04
CA HIS A 47 2.28 8.15 -10.74
C HIS A 47 0.86 8.60 -10.37
N ARG A 48 0.68 9.75 -9.71
CA ARG A 48 -0.65 10.31 -9.44
C ARG A 48 -1.36 10.67 -10.75
N ARG A 49 -0.66 11.30 -11.71
CA ARG A 49 -1.19 11.64 -13.03
C ARG A 49 -1.53 10.41 -13.87
N GLU A 50 -0.71 9.37 -13.83
CA GLU A 50 -1.01 8.10 -14.52
C GLU A 50 -2.27 7.41 -13.96
N ARG A 51 -2.61 7.66 -12.68
CA ARG A 51 -3.82 7.15 -12.01
C ARG A 51 -5.03 8.08 -12.11
N SER A 52 -4.82 9.37 -12.41
CA SER A 52 -5.86 10.41 -12.33
C SER A 52 -6.92 10.17 -13.39
N GLY A 53 -8.05 9.63 -12.97
CA GLY A 53 -9.21 9.33 -13.82
C GLY A 53 -9.95 8.06 -13.37
N ALA A 54 -9.22 7.07 -12.87
CA ALA A 54 -9.78 5.79 -12.47
C ALA A 54 -9.68 5.53 -10.96
N TRP A 55 -8.58 5.94 -10.32
CA TRP A 55 -8.32 5.59 -8.91
C TRP A 55 -8.42 6.79 -7.98
N ARG A 56 -9.11 6.63 -6.85
CA ARG A 56 -9.03 7.58 -5.72
C ARG A 56 -7.74 7.29 -4.95
N THR A 57 -6.88 8.29 -4.77
CA THR A 57 -5.64 8.13 -4.00
C THR A 57 -5.85 8.54 -2.56
N VAL A 58 -5.35 7.74 -1.61
CA VAL A 58 -5.25 8.03 -0.18
C VAL A 58 -3.80 7.89 0.22
N GLU A 59 -3.24 8.88 0.90
CA GLU A 59 -1.87 8.83 1.42
C GLU A 59 -1.90 8.35 2.87
N ALA A 60 -1.21 7.24 3.15
CA ALA A 60 -1.15 6.64 4.48
C ALA A 60 0.26 6.08 4.74
N PRO A 61 1.29 6.94 4.84
CA PRO A 61 2.67 6.52 5.00
C PRO A 61 2.95 5.82 6.33
N VAL A 62 2.23 6.19 7.39
CA VAL A 62 2.38 5.64 8.74
C VAL A 62 1.08 4.98 9.19
N LYS A 63 -0.05 5.71 9.12
CA LYS A 63 -1.37 5.28 9.61
C LYS A 63 -2.14 4.38 8.64
N LEU A 64 -1.47 3.37 8.06
CA LEU A 64 -2.03 2.48 7.04
C LEU A 64 -3.28 1.73 7.53
N VAL A 65 -3.21 1.10 8.72
CA VAL A 65 -4.31 0.29 9.25
C VAL A 65 -5.56 1.15 9.51
N SER A 66 -5.37 2.36 10.04
CA SER A 66 -6.46 3.32 10.25
C SER A 66 -7.09 3.75 8.92
N ALA A 67 -6.28 4.06 7.90
CA ALA A 67 -6.78 4.43 6.58
C ALA A 67 -7.60 3.31 5.93
N LEU A 68 -7.10 2.06 5.99
CA LEU A 68 -7.82 0.89 5.50
C LEU A 68 -9.11 0.64 6.30
N GLY A 69 -9.10 0.87 7.61
CA GLY A 69 -10.28 0.74 8.47
C GLY A 69 -11.37 1.76 8.10
N ALA A 70 -10.99 3.00 7.79
CA ALA A 70 -11.93 4.01 7.32
C ALA A 70 -12.56 3.63 5.96
N LEU A 71 -11.80 2.99 5.07
CA LEU A 71 -12.32 2.48 3.80
C LEU A 71 -13.29 1.30 3.98
N ALA A 72 -13.12 0.51 5.04
CA ALA A 72 -14.04 -0.59 5.34
C ALA A 72 -15.43 -0.09 5.76
N GLY A 73 -15.55 1.14 6.23
CA GLY A 73 -16.83 1.79 6.52
C GLY A 73 -17.46 2.53 5.34
N GLY A 74 -16.83 2.52 4.15
CA GLY A 74 -17.29 3.27 2.98
C GLY A 74 -17.46 2.40 1.73
N ASP A 75 -17.56 3.05 0.57
CA ASP A 75 -18.00 2.42 -0.70
C ASP A 75 -16.84 1.87 -1.56
N ALA A 76 -15.69 1.57 -0.97
CA ALA A 76 -14.56 1.04 -1.74
C ALA A 76 -14.74 -0.46 -2.00
N ASP A 77 -14.81 -0.89 -3.26
CA ASP A 77 -14.89 -2.32 -3.62
C ASP A 77 -13.53 -2.98 -3.84
N THR A 78 -12.52 -2.20 -4.25
CA THR A 78 -11.13 -2.64 -4.46
C THR A 78 -10.16 -1.64 -3.84
N VAL A 79 -9.12 -2.17 -3.20
CA VAL A 79 -8.05 -1.40 -2.58
C VAL A 79 -6.69 -1.95 -3.01
N VAL A 80 -5.78 -1.07 -3.40
CA VAL A 80 -4.38 -1.41 -3.71
C VAL A 80 -3.47 -0.62 -2.78
N VAL A 81 -2.59 -1.29 -2.04
CA VAL A 81 -1.58 -0.67 -1.18
C VAL A 81 -0.21 -0.80 -1.84
N ASP A 82 0.50 0.32 -1.99
CA ASP A 82 1.83 0.35 -2.58
C ASP A 82 2.75 1.31 -1.79
N CYS A 83 3.71 0.81 -0.99
CA CYS A 83 4.01 -0.60 -0.69
C CYS A 83 4.22 -0.85 0.82
N ILE A 84 4.10 -2.12 1.22
CA ILE A 84 4.32 -2.57 2.61
C ILE A 84 5.75 -2.26 3.07
N THR A 85 6.75 -2.39 2.19
CA THR A 85 8.15 -2.13 2.54
C THR A 85 8.37 -0.69 2.98
N LEU A 86 7.83 0.29 2.25
CA LEU A 86 7.97 1.71 2.63
C LEU A 86 7.15 2.03 3.88
N TRP A 87 5.98 1.41 4.06
CA TRP A 87 5.22 1.58 5.29
C TRP A 87 5.99 1.12 6.53
N LEU A 88 6.61 -0.06 6.48
CA LEU A 88 7.45 -0.57 7.57
C LEU A 88 8.68 0.33 7.81
N ALA A 89 9.32 0.80 6.73
CA ALA A 89 10.45 1.73 6.83
C ALA A 89 10.03 3.06 7.49
N ASN A 90 8.87 3.62 7.14
CA ASN A 90 8.37 4.86 7.73
C ASN A 90 8.07 4.69 9.23
N LEU A 91 7.48 3.56 9.64
CA LEU A 91 7.27 3.27 11.07
C LEU A 91 8.60 3.22 11.83
N GLN A 92 9.59 2.52 11.27
CA GLN A 92 10.92 2.41 11.86
C GLN A 92 11.64 3.76 11.95
N LEU A 93 11.60 4.57 10.88
CA LEU A 93 12.17 5.92 10.86
C LEU A 93 11.42 6.88 11.81
N GLY A 94 10.13 6.64 12.03
CA GLY A 94 9.31 7.35 13.01
C GLY A 94 9.63 7.03 14.47
N GLY A 95 10.53 6.08 14.73
CA GLY A 95 10.95 5.70 16.08
C GLY A 95 10.07 4.66 16.76
N GLU A 96 9.18 3.99 16.02
CA GLU A 96 8.41 2.86 16.54
C GLU A 96 9.35 1.69 16.88
N SER A 97 9.15 1.07 18.03
CA SER A 97 9.89 -0.15 18.40
C SER A 97 9.41 -1.36 17.60
N ASP A 98 10.23 -2.42 17.53
CA ASP A 98 9.86 -3.69 16.90
C ASP A 98 8.52 -4.24 17.41
N GLY A 99 8.25 -4.11 18.71
CA GLY A 99 6.98 -4.52 19.31
C GLY A 99 5.78 -3.72 18.79
N GLN A 100 5.94 -2.41 18.58
CA GLN A 100 4.91 -1.55 18.01
C GLN A 100 4.67 -1.88 16.53
N ILE A 101 5.74 -2.07 15.76
CA ILE A 101 5.67 -2.44 14.34
C ILE A 101 4.98 -3.80 14.18
N LEU A 102 5.34 -4.81 14.98
CA LEU A 102 4.68 -6.11 14.97
C LEU A 102 3.21 -6.01 15.39
N GLY A 103 2.87 -5.10 16.29
CA GLY A 103 1.49 -4.77 16.66
C GLY A 103 0.68 -4.25 15.47
N GLU A 104 1.23 -3.31 14.70
CA GLU A 104 0.64 -2.78 13.47
C GLU A 104 0.48 -3.85 12.39
N VAL A 105 1.49 -4.71 12.19
CA VAL A 105 1.39 -5.86 11.26
C VAL A 105 0.27 -6.80 11.68
N ALA A 106 0.16 -7.13 12.97
CA ALA A 106 -0.91 -7.98 13.48
C ALA A 106 -2.30 -7.32 13.31
N ALA A 107 -2.40 -6.00 13.45
CA ALA A 107 -3.61 -5.25 13.18
C ALA A 107 -3.98 -5.27 11.68
N LEU A 108 -3.00 -5.12 10.78
CA LEU A 108 -3.20 -5.26 9.35
C LEU A 108 -3.70 -6.68 8.99
N VAL A 109 -3.10 -7.74 9.54
CA VAL A 109 -3.55 -9.13 9.31
C VAL A 109 -5.00 -9.34 9.75
N ARG A 110 -5.38 -8.78 10.91
CA ARG A 110 -6.78 -8.83 11.38
C ARG A 110 -7.74 -8.10 10.45
N LEU A 111 -7.35 -6.91 9.98
CA LEU A 111 -8.15 -6.14 9.01
C LEU A 111 -8.30 -6.91 7.69
N ILE A 112 -7.22 -7.55 7.21
CA ILE A 112 -7.26 -8.45 6.05
C ILE A 112 -8.36 -9.49 6.26
N ALA A 113 -8.45 -10.14 7.41
CA ALA A 113 -9.48 -11.17 7.62
C ALA A 113 -10.94 -10.65 7.56
N THR A 114 -11.21 -9.38 7.87
CA THR A 114 -12.58 -8.87 8.10
C THR A 114 -13.07 -7.82 7.11
N ARG A 115 -12.19 -7.28 6.27
CA ARG A 115 -12.50 -6.19 5.34
C ARG A 115 -13.64 -6.51 4.35
N PRO A 116 -14.41 -5.50 3.92
CA PRO A 116 -15.48 -5.65 2.95
C PRO A 116 -15.04 -5.39 1.49
N PHE A 117 -13.74 -5.29 1.20
CA PHE A 117 -13.19 -5.01 -0.13
C PHE A 117 -12.11 -6.00 -0.58
N ASP A 118 -11.94 -6.15 -1.90
CA ASP A 118 -10.78 -6.86 -2.45
C ASP A 118 -9.51 -6.04 -2.22
N LEU A 119 -8.41 -6.72 -1.89
CA LEU A 119 -7.17 -6.05 -1.48
C LEU A 119 -5.96 -6.63 -2.20
N ALA A 120 -5.19 -5.76 -2.86
CA ALA A 120 -3.86 -6.08 -3.34
C ALA A 120 -2.81 -5.32 -2.52
N LEU A 121 -1.80 -6.04 -2.04
CA LEU A 121 -0.66 -5.50 -1.31
C LEU A 121 0.59 -5.66 -2.16
N VAL A 122 1.32 -4.57 -2.39
CA VAL A 122 2.63 -4.61 -3.03
C VAL A 122 3.71 -4.60 -1.96
N SER A 123 4.73 -5.43 -2.11
CA SER A 123 5.93 -5.40 -1.28
C SER A 123 7.17 -5.63 -2.13
N ASN A 124 8.26 -4.98 -1.77
CA ASN A 124 9.55 -5.21 -2.39
C ASN A 124 10.21 -6.44 -1.80
N GLU A 125 10.88 -7.21 -2.66
CA GLU A 125 11.81 -8.23 -2.21
C GLU A 125 13.22 -7.61 -2.08
N VAL A 126 13.84 -7.77 -0.91
CA VAL A 126 15.08 -7.08 -0.52
C VAL A 126 16.17 -8.04 0.00
N GLY A 127 15.88 -9.33 0.14
CA GLY A 127 16.78 -10.34 0.71
C GLY A 127 17.74 -11.00 -0.28
N LEU A 128 17.68 -10.64 -1.57
CA LEU A 128 18.50 -11.24 -2.63
C LEU A 128 19.73 -10.41 -3.03
N GLY A 129 20.08 -9.40 -2.24
CA GLY A 129 21.13 -8.42 -2.58
C GLY A 129 20.62 -7.31 -3.50
N VAL A 130 21.34 -6.19 -3.52
CA VAL A 130 21.12 -5.02 -4.41
C VAL A 130 22.23 -4.97 -5.44
#